data_AF-A0A9P6HQW7-F1
#
_entry.id   AF-A0A9P6HQW7-F1
#
_cell.length_a   1.000
_cell.length_b   1.000
_cell.length_c   1.000
_cell.angle_alpha   90.00
_cell.angle_beta   90.00
_cell.angle_gamma   90.00
#
_symmetry.space_group_name_H-M   'P 1'
#
loop_
_entity.id
_entity.type
_entity.pdbx_description
1 polymer ?
#
loop_
_entity_poly.entity_id
_entity_poly.type
_entity_poly.pdbx_seq_one_letter_code
_entity_poly.pdbx_strand_id
1 'polypeptide(L)'
;MSGQGNSLYTLSTIIKSSRTIATIHYRLEAVASRIEDVADIQEQRAGISNPNAGSSQTTPVPAPPPPPPPPPPPAVIEDPKAAIAYDEAILEGKLKPFIELTNSFGSDALKEQVSLLEPLFGAIRQVVHTAGSCIQPPSDEFLKLLGPVQSGYEAVSLVKEKNSRDREWSLHYSVIATGASCVSWITDSKPGPFVQGIKEETEFYGNRLIKDYKEKDAKHLEWTRAFTGLLQGLKEYIAEYHTTGLSWNPKGISLSEYKAIPATDGAPPPPPPPPPAPGPAPVQASGSGGVAAVFAELNRGADVTKGLRKVEKSEMTHKNPALRETSTVPSNTSPPLSKKPTKPAKPQSLSTKKPAKFALEGNKWVIEYQENEPGLMVENAEISQVITLYGCKNTTVVIKGKVNGVTIVNCIKTSVLVDSVISSVSVTASPSFVIQITGSAPTIQLDSTDSGQIYLSKNCLGVEIITAKCSAINVSLPVEGEEEGVFEEKPIPEMLRTTVHNGALVTGVVEHTG
;
A
#
# COMPACT_ATOMS: atom_id res chain seq x y z
N MET A 1 -2.63 -55.53 6.55
CA MET A 1 -3.00 -55.00 7.89
C MET A 1 -2.25 -53.67 8.14
N SER A 2 -2.52 -52.62 7.36
CA SER A 2 -1.79 -51.34 7.44
C SER A 2 -2.69 -50.11 7.29
N GLY A 3 -3.98 -50.23 7.62
CA GLY A 3 -4.96 -49.13 7.54
C GLY A 3 -5.36 -48.50 8.88
N GLN A 4 -4.93 -49.04 10.02
CA GLN A 4 -5.33 -48.55 11.35
C GLN A 4 -4.33 -47.57 12.00
N GLY A 5 -3.11 -47.43 11.47
CA GLY A 5 -2.07 -46.56 12.04
C GLY A 5 -2.37 -45.07 11.88
N ASN A 6 -2.76 -44.61 10.68
CA ASN A 6 -2.92 -43.17 10.42
C ASN A 6 -4.18 -42.55 11.05
N SER A 7 -5.23 -43.33 11.29
CA SER A 7 -6.47 -42.79 11.90
C SER A 7 -6.28 -42.50 13.40
N LEU A 8 -5.47 -43.30 14.09
CA LEU A 8 -5.19 -43.12 15.52
C LEU A 8 -4.27 -41.91 15.80
N TYR A 9 -3.35 -41.57 14.89
CA TYR A 9 -2.50 -40.37 15.03
C TYR A 9 -3.30 -39.07 14.89
N THR A 10 -4.21 -39.01 13.92
CA THR A 10 -5.08 -37.83 13.69
C THR A 10 -6.09 -37.64 14.83
N LEU A 11 -6.69 -38.74 15.33
CA LEU A 11 -7.56 -38.70 16.50
C LEU A 11 -6.79 -38.33 17.79
N SER A 12 -5.56 -38.80 17.98
CA SER A 12 -4.76 -38.41 19.16
C SER A 12 -4.38 -36.92 19.16
N THR A 13 -4.18 -36.34 17.96
CA THR A 13 -3.82 -34.92 17.79
C THR A 13 -5.03 -34.01 18.02
N ILE A 14 -6.22 -34.42 17.55
CA ILE A 14 -7.47 -33.72 17.81
C ILE A 14 -7.86 -33.81 19.29
N ILE A 15 -7.72 -34.98 19.92
CA ILE A 15 -8.01 -35.16 21.36
C ILE A 15 -7.03 -34.37 22.24
N LYS A 16 -5.74 -34.28 21.85
CA LYS A 16 -4.76 -33.41 22.54
C LYS A 16 -5.10 -31.92 22.37
N SER A 17 -5.49 -31.48 21.18
CA SER A 17 -5.91 -30.10 20.91
C SER A 17 -7.16 -29.70 21.73
N SER A 18 -8.18 -30.56 21.78
CA SER A 18 -9.39 -30.31 22.57
C SER A 18 -9.13 -30.33 24.08
N ARG A 19 -8.22 -31.18 24.58
CA ARG A 19 -7.80 -31.15 25.99
C ARG A 19 -7.01 -29.88 26.34
N THR A 20 -6.20 -29.36 25.43
CA THR A 20 -5.47 -28.09 25.63
C THR A 20 -6.43 -26.89 25.67
N ILE A 21 -7.45 -26.84 24.80
CA ILE A 21 -8.46 -25.77 24.80
C ILE A 21 -9.34 -25.82 26.05
N ALA A 22 -9.78 -27.01 26.48
CA ALA A 22 -10.55 -27.15 27.72
C ALA A 22 -9.73 -26.76 28.96
N THR A 23 -8.42 -27.05 28.98
CA THR A 23 -7.52 -26.65 30.07
C THR A 23 -7.29 -25.13 30.07
N ILE A 24 -7.27 -24.48 28.91
CA ILE A 24 -7.16 -23.01 28.79
C ILE A 24 -8.47 -22.33 29.24
N HIS A 25 -9.63 -22.89 28.89
CA HIS A 25 -10.94 -22.38 29.35
C HIS A 25 -11.07 -22.49 30.87
N TYR A 26 -10.74 -23.65 31.46
CA TYR A 26 -10.81 -23.86 32.91
C TYR A 26 -9.80 -22.98 33.68
N ARG A 27 -8.65 -22.66 33.09
CA ARG A 27 -7.68 -21.71 33.66
C ARG A 27 -8.15 -20.26 33.54
N LEU A 28 -8.86 -19.90 32.47
CA LEU A 28 -9.45 -18.56 32.32
C LEU A 28 -10.63 -18.35 33.27
N GLU A 29 -11.50 -19.35 33.47
CA GLU A 29 -12.59 -19.29 34.45
C GLU A 29 -12.05 -19.24 35.90
N ALA A 30 -10.99 -19.98 36.22
CA ALA A 30 -10.34 -19.93 37.53
C ALA A 30 -9.62 -18.58 37.80
N VAL A 31 -9.15 -17.89 36.75
CA VAL A 31 -8.57 -16.55 36.86
C VAL A 31 -9.65 -15.48 36.99
N ALA A 32 -10.78 -15.62 36.28
CA ALA A 32 -11.94 -14.73 36.43
C ALA A 32 -12.55 -14.83 37.84
N SER A 33 -12.75 -16.05 38.36
CA SER A 33 -13.25 -16.27 39.73
C SER A 33 -12.30 -15.74 40.81
N ARG A 34 -10.98 -15.76 40.57
CA ARG A 34 -10.00 -15.12 41.48
C ARG A 34 -9.98 -13.60 41.44
N ILE A 35 -10.46 -12.98 40.36
CA ILE A 35 -10.57 -11.52 40.25
C ILE A 35 -11.86 -11.05 40.94
N GLU A 36 -12.93 -11.85 40.90
CA GLU A 36 -14.18 -11.58 41.63
C GLU A 36 -13.98 -11.71 43.15
N ASP A 37 -13.25 -12.72 43.64
CA ASP A 37 -12.92 -12.85 45.08
C ASP A 37 -12.03 -11.70 45.61
N VAL A 38 -11.21 -11.06 44.76
CA VAL A 38 -10.36 -9.93 45.16
C VAL A 38 -11.15 -8.61 45.19
N ALA A 39 -12.18 -8.48 44.36
CA ALA A 39 -13.08 -7.34 44.36
C ALA A 39 -13.98 -7.32 45.63
N ASP A 40 -14.50 -8.48 46.04
CA ASP A 40 -15.34 -8.60 47.24
C ASP A 40 -14.57 -8.30 48.55
N ILE A 41 -13.26 -8.59 48.60
CA ILE A 41 -12.39 -8.28 49.75
C ILE A 41 -12.08 -6.77 49.85
N GLN A 42 -12.12 -6.03 48.73
CA GLN A 42 -11.92 -4.58 48.73
C GLN A 42 -13.19 -3.81 49.10
N GLU A 43 -14.38 -4.31 48.78
CA GLU A 43 -15.65 -3.69 49.17
C GLU A 43 -15.99 -3.89 50.66
N GLN A 44 -15.65 -5.05 51.26
CA GLN A 44 -15.90 -5.27 52.69
C GLN A 44 -14.99 -4.45 53.64
N ARG A 45 -13.92 -3.83 53.13
CA ARG A 45 -12.99 -3.03 53.95
C ARG A 45 -13.37 -1.56 54.06
N ALA A 46 -14.37 -1.10 53.31
CA ALA A 46 -14.75 0.32 53.20
C ALA A 46 -15.93 0.75 54.11
N GLY A 47 -16.52 -0.17 54.89
CA GLY A 47 -17.64 0.16 55.76
C GLY A 47 -17.49 -0.39 57.16
N ILE A 48 -16.92 0.38 58.09
CA ILE A 48 -17.32 0.49 59.51
C ILE A 48 -16.69 1.76 60.10
N SER A 49 -17.56 2.66 60.54
CA SER A 49 -17.29 3.90 61.26
C SER A 49 -17.20 3.69 62.80
N ASN A 50 -16.19 4.32 63.42
CA ASN A 50 -15.95 4.80 64.82
C ASN A 50 -16.93 4.44 65.98
N PRO A 51 -16.54 4.38 67.30
CA PRO A 51 -15.68 5.40 67.96
C PRO A 51 -14.83 5.02 69.23
N ASN A 52 -13.92 5.94 69.57
CA ASN A 52 -13.61 6.50 70.92
C ASN A 52 -12.37 6.06 71.78
N ALA A 53 -11.72 7.13 72.26
CA ALA A 53 -10.99 7.37 73.53
C ALA A 53 -9.55 6.87 73.76
N GLY A 54 -8.63 7.81 74.05
CA GLY A 54 -7.48 7.58 74.96
C GLY A 54 -6.17 8.33 74.71
N SER A 55 -6.00 9.49 75.37
CA SER A 55 -4.76 10.09 75.91
C SER A 55 -3.58 10.55 75.00
N SER A 56 -3.41 11.88 74.98
CA SER A 56 -2.22 12.69 75.28
C SER A 56 -0.84 12.33 74.70
N GLN A 57 -0.31 13.18 73.82
CA GLN A 57 0.96 13.90 74.04
C GLN A 57 1.18 15.04 73.02
N THR A 58 1.72 16.14 73.51
CA THR A 58 1.92 17.46 72.90
C THR A 58 3.20 17.56 72.05
N THR A 59 3.12 18.14 70.84
CA THR A 59 4.20 18.94 70.20
C THR A 59 3.61 19.83 69.08
N PRO A 60 4.27 20.96 68.69
CA PRO A 60 3.61 22.15 68.18
C PRO A 60 3.33 22.15 66.66
N VAL A 61 2.28 22.90 66.30
CA VAL A 61 1.65 23.06 64.98
C VAL A 61 2.47 23.94 64.02
N PRO A 62 2.66 23.56 62.74
CA PRO A 62 2.85 24.51 61.64
C PRO A 62 1.55 24.68 60.81
N ALA A 63 1.33 25.88 60.31
CA ALA A 63 0.10 26.31 59.62
C ALA A 63 -0.22 25.50 58.34
N PRO A 64 -1.51 25.35 57.95
CA PRO A 64 -1.91 24.57 56.78
C PRO A 64 -1.61 25.31 55.46
N PRO A 65 -1.20 24.62 54.38
CA PRO A 65 -1.05 25.20 53.05
C PRO A 65 -2.42 25.44 52.38
N PRO A 66 -2.53 26.38 51.42
CA PRO A 66 -3.78 26.70 50.75
C PRO A 66 -4.28 25.53 49.87
N PRO A 67 -5.60 25.40 49.65
CA PRO A 67 -6.18 24.31 48.86
C PRO A 67 -5.70 24.35 47.40
N PRO A 68 -5.54 23.19 46.75
CA PRO A 68 -5.10 23.10 45.36
C PRO A 68 -6.13 23.77 44.42
N PRO A 69 -5.67 24.41 43.33
CA PRO A 69 -6.56 25.05 42.37
C PRO A 69 -7.48 23.99 41.70
N PRO A 70 -8.72 24.36 41.35
CA PRO A 70 -9.65 23.44 40.70
C PRO A 70 -9.06 22.92 39.39
N PRO A 71 -9.36 21.67 39.01
CA PRO A 71 -8.87 21.08 37.77
C PRO A 71 -9.30 21.93 36.58
N PRO A 72 -8.42 22.12 35.58
CA PRO A 72 -8.75 22.91 34.40
C PRO A 72 -9.97 22.30 33.69
N PRO A 73 -10.86 23.14 33.11
CA PRO A 73 -12.02 22.64 32.38
C PRO A 73 -11.57 21.74 31.21
N PRO A 74 -12.40 20.75 30.82
CA PRO A 74 -12.07 19.84 29.71
C PRO A 74 -11.70 20.64 28.47
N ALA A 75 -10.53 20.36 27.91
CA ALA A 75 -10.09 20.98 26.67
C ALA A 75 -11.12 20.67 25.57
N VAL A 76 -11.68 21.71 24.97
CA VAL A 76 -12.50 21.59 23.76
C VAL A 76 -11.58 21.03 22.68
N ILE A 77 -11.82 19.78 22.28
CA ILE A 77 -11.08 19.16 21.17
C ILE A 77 -11.66 19.77 19.89
N GLU A 78 -11.04 20.84 19.39
CA GLU A 78 -11.29 21.29 18.02
C GLU A 78 -10.88 20.18 17.04
N ASP A 79 -11.74 19.89 16.05
CA ASP A 79 -11.44 18.92 15.00
C ASP A 79 -10.08 19.26 14.35
N PRO A 80 -9.18 18.27 14.16
CA PRO A 80 -7.92 18.50 13.47
C PRO A 80 -8.14 19.07 12.07
N LYS A 81 -7.32 20.05 11.67
CA LYS A 81 -7.40 20.69 10.34
C LYS A 81 -7.48 19.70 9.18
N ALA A 82 -6.75 18.58 9.28
CA ALA A 82 -6.79 17.51 8.29
C ALA A 82 -8.18 16.85 8.20
N ALA A 83 -8.86 16.63 9.33
CA ALA A 83 -10.21 16.06 9.35
C ALA A 83 -11.23 17.02 8.73
N ILE A 84 -11.16 18.32 9.06
CA ILE A 84 -12.03 19.35 8.46
C ILE A 84 -11.82 19.43 6.94
N ALA A 85 -10.56 19.48 6.49
CA ALA A 85 -10.24 19.51 5.07
C ALA A 85 -10.70 18.24 4.34
N TYR A 86 -10.66 17.08 5.01
CA TYR A 86 -11.21 15.83 4.47
C TYR A 86 -12.73 15.90 4.30
N ASP A 87 -13.44 16.42 5.31
CA ASP A 87 -14.90 16.58 5.27
C ASP A 87 -15.31 17.48 4.09
N GLU A 88 -14.67 18.64 3.93
CA GLU A 88 -14.95 19.60 2.86
C GLU A 88 -14.55 19.08 1.47
N ALA A 89 -13.31 18.60 1.30
CA ALA A 89 -12.77 18.27 -0.01
C ALA A 89 -13.21 16.89 -0.52
N ILE A 90 -13.40 15.92 0.38
CA ILE A 90 -13.63 14.51 0.01
C ILE A 90 -15.09 14.13 0.22
N LEU A 91 -15.61 14.27 1.45
CA LEU A 91 -16.97 13.83 1.77
C LEU A 91 -18.01 14.70 1.07
N GLU A 92 -18.03 16.00 1.35
CA GLU A 92 -19.00 16.94 0.78
C GLU A 92 -18.65 17.34 -0.66
N GLY A 93 -17.38 17.58 -0.95
CA GLY A 93 -16.95 18.09 -2.25
C GLY A 93 -16.95 17.08 -3.41
N LYS A 94 -16.84 15.78 -3.13
CA LYS A 94 -16.64 14.75 -4.16
C LYS A 94 -17.53 13.53 -3.99
N LEU A 95 -17.57 12.95 -2.80
CA LEU A 95 -18.26 11.68 -2.55
C LEU A 95 -19.78 11.84 -2.60
N LYS A 96 -20.33 12.83 -1.89
CA LYS A 96 -21.77 13.08 -1.86
C LYS A 96 -22.36 13.41 -3.24
N PRO A 97 -21.78 14.32 -4.05
CA PRO A 97 -22.22 14.53 -5.43
C PRO A 97 -22.15 13.25 -6.29
N PHE A 98 -21.15 12.41 -6.05
CA PHE A 98 -20.99 11.15 -6.77
C PHE A 98 -22.08 10.12 -6.41
N ILE A 99 -22.45 10.01 -5.13
CA ILE A 99 -23.55 9.18 -4.67
C ILE A 99 -24.87 9.66 -5.29
N GLU A 100 -25.15 10.96 -5.23
CA GLU A 100 -26.34 11.57 -5.84
C GLU A 100 -26.42 11.30 -7.35
N LEU A 101 -25.29 11.45 -8.07
CA LEU A 101 -25.22 11.13 -9.49
C LEU A 101 -25.53 9.65 -9.76
N THR A 102 -25.02 8.74 -8.90
CA THR A 102 -25.27 7.30 -9.02
C THR A 102 -26.74 6.94 -8.82
N ASN A 103 -27.45 7.65 -7.94
CA ASN A 103 -28.88 7.43 -7.69
C ASN A 103 -29.75 7.67 -8.93
N SER A 104 -29.25 8.39 -9.93
CA SER A 104 -29.93 8.59 -11.22
C SER A 104 -29.86 7.38 -12.18
N PHE A 105 -29.07 6.35 -11.86
CA PHE A 105 -28.90 5.15 -12.69
C PHE A 105 -29.99 4.09 -12.41
N GLY A 106 -30.17 3.16 -13.36
CA GLY A 106 -31.21 2.13 -13.29
C GLY A 106 -30.85 0.87 -12.48
N SER A 107 -29.60 0.69 -12.05
CA SER A 107 -29.17 -0.49 -11.29
C SER A 107 -29.22 -0.27 -9.78
N ASP A 108 -30.06 -1.02 -9.09
CA ASP A 108 -30.15 -0.97 -7.63
C ASP A 108 -28.91 -1.56 -6.95
N ALA A 109 -28.31 -2.59 -7.54
CA ALA A 109 -27.03 -3.13 -7.06
C ALA A 109 -25.88 -2.12 -7.20
N LEU A 110 -25.89 -1.26 -8.23
CA LEU A 110 -24.90 -0.18 -8.36
C LEU A 110 -25.10 0.88 -7.29
N LYS A 111 -26.36 1.28 -7.04
CA LYS A 111 -26.69 2.23 -5.97
C LYS A 111 -26.30 1.68 -4.60
N GLU A 112 -26.60 0.41 -4.33
CA GLU A 112 -26.17 -0.27 -3.11
C GLU A 112 -24.64 -0.20 -2.97
N GLN A 113 -23.89 -0.61 -4.00
CA GLN A 113 -22.43 -0.62 -3.94
C GLN A 113 -21.84 0.77 -3.68
N VAL A 114 -22.37 1.80 -4.34
CA VAL A 114 -21.86 3.18 -4.17
C VAL A 114 -22.28 3.77 -2.83
N SER A 115 -23.47 3.43 -2.32
CA SER A 115 -23.90 3.89 -0.99
C SER A 115 -22.99 3.39 0.13
N LEU A 116 -22.36 2.22 -0.04
CA LEU A 116 -21.38 1.68 0.91
C LEU A 116 -20.07 2.48 0.96
N LEU A 117 -19.80 3.34 -0.02
CA LEU A 117 -18.63 4.23 0.02
C LEU A 117 -18.77 5.31 1.10
N GLU A 118 -19.98 5.74 1.44
CA GLU A 118 -20.22 6.74 2.49
C GLU A 118 -19.73 6.28 3.87
N PRO A 119 -20.18 5.15 4.43
CA PRO A 119 -19.65 4.66 5.69
C PRO A 119 -18.17 4.25 5.60
N LEU A 120 -17.68 3.81 4.43
CA LEU A 120 -16.27 3.46 4.23
C LEU A 120 -15.35 4.70 4.33
N PHE A 121 -15.68 5.77 3.62
CA PHE A 121 -14.93 7.03 3.69
C PHE A 121 -15.15 7.73 5.03
N GLY A 122 -16.33 7.57 5.65
CA GLY A 122 -16.57 7.98 7.04
C GLY A 122 -15.64 7.27 8.05
N ALA A 123 -15.38 5.97 7.86
CA ALA A 123 -14.40 5.26 8.68
C ALA A 123 -12.97 5.80 8.48
N ILE A 124 -12.59 6.16 7.25
CA ILE A 124 -11.31 6.83 6.97
C ILE A 124 -11.22 8.18 7.69
N ARG A 125 -12.30 8.97 7.65
CA ARG A 125 -12.41 10.23 8.38
C ARG A 125 -12.14 10.02 9.87
N GLN A 126 -12.74 9.00 10.48
CA GLN A 126 -12.52 8.68 11.89
C GLN A 126 -11.06 8.32 12.20
N VAL A 127 -10.39 7.59 11.29
CA VAL A 127 -8.96 7.29 11.40
C VAL A 127 -8.12 8.57 11.31
N VAL A 128 -8.42 9.46 10.35
CA VAL A 128 -7.73 10.76 10.17
C VAL A 128 -7.91 11.65 11.41
N HIS A 129 -9.12 11.72 11.94
CA HIS A 129 -9.42 12.48 13.15
C HIS A 129 -8.66 11.94 14.37
N THR A 130 -8.68 10.62 14.54
CA THR A 130 -7.92 9.94 15.60
C THR A 130 -6.43 10.22 15.45
N ALA A 131 -5.89 10.16 14.23
CA ALA A 131 -4.49 10.47 13.98
C ALA A 131 -4.13 11.92 14.31
N GLY A 132 -5.01 12.89 14.02
CA GLY A 132 -4.81 14.28 14.39
C GLY A 132 -4.93 14.56 15.90
N SER A 133 -5.57 13.67 16.65
CA SER A 133 -5.83 13.83 18.09
C SER A 133 -4.90 13.01 18.97
N CYS A 134 -4.35 11.92 18.45
CA CYS A 134 -3.60 10.93 19.22
C CYS A 134 -2.14 10.81 18.79
N ILE A 135 -1.30 10.32 19.71
CA ILE A 135 0.00 9.74 19.33
C ILE A 135 -0.22 8.43 18.57
N GLN A 136 0.75 8.07 17.72
CA GLN A 136 0.69 6.83 16.95
C GLN A 136 0.59 5.61 17.89
N PRO A 137 -0.49 4.80 17.81
CA PRO A 137 -0.67 3.66 18.67
C PRO A 137 0.25 2.49 18.24
N PRO A 138 0.47 1.52 19.14
CA PRO A 138 1.10 0.25 18.78
C PRO A 138 0.39 -0.45 17.62
N SER A 139 1.12 -1.26 16.86
CA SER A 139 0.61 -1.87 15.63
C SER A 139 -0.68 -2.69 15.80
N ASP A 140 -0.85 -3.39 16.92
CA ASP A 140 -2.04 -4.21 17.18
C ASP A 140 -3.28 -3.33 17.44
N GLU A 141 -3.11 -2.23 18.17
CA GLU A 141 -4.16 -1.24 18.40
C GLU A 141 -4.51 -0.46 17.12
N PHE A 142 -3.51 -0.15 16.30
CA PHE A 142 -3.73 0.45 15.00
C PHE A 142 -4.56 -0.47 14.10
N LEU A 143 -4.23 -1.76 14.02
CA LEU A 143 -5.01 -2.72 13.24
C LEU A 143 -6.47 -2.84 13.72
N LYS A 144 -6.72 -2.78 15.03
CA LYS A 144 -8.08 -2.75 15.59
C LYS A 144 -8.85 -1.51 15.16
N LEU A 145 -8.18 -0.35 15.09
CA LEU A 145 -8.78 0.90 14.60
C LEU A 145 -9.21 0.80 13.12
N LEU A 146 -8.51 -0.01 12.32
CA LEU A 146 -8.82 -0.21 10.89
C LEU A 146 -9.97 -1.19 10.62
N GLY A 147 -10.49 -1.88 11.63
CA GLY A 147 -11.56 -2.87 11.46
C GLY A 147 -12.76 -2.36 10.65
N PRO A 148 -13.35 -1.19 10.98
CA PRO A 148 -14.45 -0.62 10.20
C PRO A 148 -14.10 -0.33 8.73
N VAL A 149 -12.86 0.07 8.45
CA VAL A 149 -12.38 0.29 7.07
C VAL A 149 -12.31 -1.03 6.31
N GLN A 150 -11.78 -2.08 6.95
CA GLN A 150 -11.70 -3.43 6.35
C GLN A 150 -13.09 -3.97 6.03
N SER A 151 -14.01 -3.94 7.01
CA SER A 151 -15.39 -4.42 6.81
C SER A 151 -16.14 -3.60 5.75
N GLY A 152 -15.94 -2.28 5.69
CA GLY A 152 -16.54 -1.44 4.65
C GLY A 152 -16.02 -1.78 3.25
N TYR A 153 -14.71 -1.98 3.10
CA TYR A 153 -14.10 -2.37 1.82
C TYR A 153 -14.57 -3.76 1.35
N GLU A 154 -14.64 -4.73 2.26
CA GLU A 154 -15.17 -6.07 1.98
C GLU A 154 -16.64 -6.01 1.52
N ALA A 155 -17.47 -5.19 2.18
CA ALA A 155 -18.86 -5.00 1.77
C ALA A 155 -18.99 -4.45 0.34
N VAL A 156 -18.20 -3.43 -0.01
CA VAL A 156 -18.15 -2.86 -1.37
C VAL A 156 -17.71 -3.90 -2.41
N SER A 157 -16.72 -4.72 -2.06
CA SER A 157 -16.19 -5.77 -2.93
C SER A 157 -17.19 -6.91 -3.14
N LEU A 158 -17.93 -7.27 -2.09
CA LEU A 158 -18.91 -8.36 -2.12
C LEU A 158 -20.08 -8.08 -3.07
N VAL A 159 -20.50 -6.81 -3.22
CA VAL A 159 -21.58 -6.47 -4.17
C VAL A 159 -21.18 -6.80 -5.60
N LYS A 160 -19.92 -6.55 -5.99
CA LYS A 160 -19.40 -6.94 -7.31
C LYS A 160 -19.42 -8.46 -7.49
N GLU A 161 -19.01 -9.22 -6.48
CA GLU A 161 -18.96 -10.69 -6.55
C GLU A 161 -20.37 -11.29 -6.68
N LYS A 162 -21.32 -10.82 -5.86
CA LYS A 162 -22.73 -11.22 -5.92
C LYS A 162 -23.35 -10.94 -7.28
N ASN A 163 -22.97 -9.83 -7.91
CA ASN A 163 -23.50 -9.40 -9.21
C ASN A 163 -22.56 -9.74 -10.39
N SER A 164 -21.62 -10.67 -10.22
CA SER A 164 -20.61 -11.01 -11.24
C SER A 164 -21.17 -11.54 -12.58
N ARG A 165 -22.44 -11.98 -12.60
CA ARG A 165 -23.14 -12.47 -13.80
C ARG A 165 -23.88 -11.36 -14.56
N ASP A 166 -24.04 -10.17 -13.98
CA ASP A 166 -24.66 -9.02 -14.60
C ASP A 166 -23.71 -8.40 -15.63
N ARG A 167 -23.93 -8.72 -16.90
CA ARG A 167 -23.07 -8.28 -18.00
C ARG A 167 -23.21 -6.80 -18.30
N GLU A 168 -24.36 -6.20 -18.01
CA GLU A 168 -24.65 -4.81 -18.35
C GLU A 168 -23.90 -3.83 -17.43
N TRP A 169 -23.87 -4.14 -16.13
CA TRP A 169 -23.27 -3.29 -15.10
C TRP A 169 -21.92 -3.76 -14.57
N SER A 170 -21.43 -4.93 -15.03
CA SER A 170 -20.13 -5.51 -14.61
C SER A 170 -18.95 -4.54 -14.63
N LEU A 171 -18.89 -3.63 -15.61
CA LEU A 171 -17.85 -2.63 -15.72
C LEU A 171 -17.98 -1.55 -14.63
N HIS A 172 -19.20 -1.09 -14.32
CA HIS A 172 -19.43 -0.14 -13.22
C HIS A 172 -19.04 -0.74 -11.88
N TYR A 173 -19.43 -1.99 -11.61
CA TYR A 173 -19.04 -2.65 -10.36
C TYR A 173 -17.53 -2.82 -10.24
N SER A 174 -16.85 -3.03 -11.37
CA SER A 174 -15.39 -3.12 -11.42
C SER A 174 -14.73 -1.77 -11.16
N VAL A 175 -15.27 -0.68 -11.70
CA VAL A 175 -14.79 0.69 -11.43
C VAL A 175 -14.85 0.96 -9.92
N ILE A 176 -15.99 0.71 -9.27
CA ILE A 176 -16.14 0.98 -7.83
C ILE A 176 -15.25 0.07 -6.99
N ALA A 177 -15.27 -1.24 -7.21
CA ALA A 177 -14.49 -2.17 -6.39
C ALA A 177 -12.99 -1.92 -6.50
N THR A 178 -12.47 -1.63 -7.70
CA THR A 178 -11.06 -1.28 -7.88
C THR A 178 -10.73 0.05 -7.22
N GLY A 179 -11.54 1.10 -7.41
CA GLY A 179 -11.27 2.40 -6.80
C GLY A 179 -11.40 2.40 -5.28
N ALA A 180 -12.30 1.59 -4.71
CA ALA A 180 -12.48 1.46 -3.27
C ALA A 180 -11.22 0.98 -2.54
N SER A 181 -10.31 0.27 -3.23
CA SER A 181 -9.03 -0.15 -2.64
C SER A 181 -8.11 1.02 -2.26
N CYS A 182 -8.42 2.25 -2.70
CA CYS A 182 -7.67 3.44 -2.34
C CYS A 182 -7.60 3.66 -0.83
N VAL A 183 -8.60 3.18 -0.06
CA VAL A 183 -8.67 3.33 1.40
C VAL A 183 -7.46 2.78 2.16
N SER A 184 -6.73 1.84 1.56
CA SER A 184 -5.50 1.28 2.13
C SER A 184 -4.35 2.28 2.24
N TRP A 185 -4.47 3.48 1.65
CA TRP A 185 -3.47 4.55 1.74
C TRP A 185 -3.07 4.91 3.17
N ILE A 186 -4.00 4.76 4.14
CA ILE A 186 -3.78 5.04 5.56
C ILE A 186 -2.67 4.19 6.20
N THR A 187 -2.30 3.10 5.55
CA THR A 187 -1.21 2.19 5.97
C THR A 187 0.03 2.28 5.10
N ASP A 188 -0.04 3.03 4.00
CA ASP A 188 1.04 3.11 3.01
C ASP A 188 2.04 4.23 3.38
N SER A 189 3.33 3.97 3.16
CA SER A 189 4.41 4.94 3.40
C SER A 189 4.53 6.02 2.30
N LYS A 190 3.90 5.78 1.14
CA LYS A 190 3.83 6.65 -0.03
C LYS A 190 2.38 6.74 -0.51
N PRO A 191 1.48 7.29 0.30
CA PRO A 191 0.03 7.24 0.06
C PRO A 191 -0.39 7.99 -1.21
N GLY A 192 0.27 9.10 -1.57
CA GLY A 192 -0.02 9.84 -2.81
C GLY A 192 0.23 9.00 -4.08
N PRO A 193 1.45 8.46 -4.28
CA PRO A 193 1.73 7.53 -5.36
C PRO A 193 0.87 6.25 -5.33
N PHE A 194 0.54 5.73 -4.15
CA PHE A 194 -0.36 4.58 -4.00
C PHE A 194 -1.75 4.88 -4.58
N VAL A 195 -2.40 5.96 -4.15
CA VAL A 195 -3.73 6.36 -4.65
C VAL A 195 -3.69 6.68 -6.15
N GLN A 196 -2.58 7.25 -6.64
CA GLN A 196 -2.39 7.45 -8.07
C GLN A 196 -2.43 6.13 -8.87
N GLY A 197 -1.78 5.08 -8.37
CA GLY A 197 -1.83 3.76 -9.01
C GLY A 197 -3.24 3.19 -9.05
N ILE A 198 -3.97 3.26 -7.93
CA ILE A 198 -5.37 2.81 -7.86
C ILE A 198 -6.27 3.60 -8.81
N LYS A 199 -6.03 4.90 -8.96
CA LYS A 199 -6.76 5.73 -9.93
C LYS A 199 -6.50 5.25 -11.37
N GLU A 200 -5.26 4.96 -11.74
CA GLU A 200 -4.91 4.47 -13.08
C GLU A 200 -5.53 3.09 -13.37
N GLU A 201 -5.58 2.21 -12.37
CA GLU A 201 -6.30 0.93 -12.47
C GLU A 201 -7.82 1.12 -12.60
N THR A 202 -8.39 2.06 -11.86
CA THR A 202 -9.81 2.42 -11.97
C THR A 202 -10.13 2.97 -13.36
N GLU A 203 -9.25 3.81 -13.90
CA GLU A 203 -9.35 4.36 -15.25
C GLU A 203 -9.27 3.27 -16.33
N PHE A 204 -8.61 2.13 -16.10
CA PHE A 204 -8.63 1.03 -17.07
C PHE A 204 -10.05 0.52 -17.34
N TYR A 205 -10.86 0.32 -16.28
CA TYR A 205 -12.26 -0.06 -16.41
C TYR A 205 -13.13 1.11 -16.85
N GLY A 206 -12.87 2.31 -16.29
CA GLY A 206 -13.60 3.53 -16.63
C GLY A 206 -13.46 3.91 -18.11
N ASN A 207 -12.28 3.77 -18.71
CA ASN A 207 -12.05 4.05 -20.13
C ASN A 207 -12.79 3.08 -21.05
N ARG A 208 -12.96 1.82 -20.63
CA ARG A 208 -13.81 0.86 -21.34
C ARG A 208 -15.27 1.29 -21.28
N LEU A 209 -15.75 1.69 -20.10
CA LEU A 209 -17.10 2.19 -19.93
C LEU A 209 -17.36 3.45 -20.78
N ILE A 210 -16.44 4.42 -20.75
CA ILE A 210 -16.49 5.61 -21.60
C ILE A 210 -16.58 5.22 -23.08
N LYS A 211 -15.75 4.26 -23.53
CA LYS A 211 -15.77 3.80 -24.93
C LYS A 211 -17.12 3.17 -25.31
N ASP A 212 -17.74 2.42 -24.41
CA ASP A 212 -18.98 1.68 -24.70
C ASP A 212 -20.23 2.58 -24.66
N TYR A 213 -20.17 3.71 -23.94
CA TYR A 213 -21.30 4.62 -23.71
C TYR A 213 -21.14 6.03 -24.32
N LYS A 214 -19.97 6.42 -24.84
CA LYS A 214 -19.70 7.79 -25.36
C LYS A 214 -20.67 8.29 -26.44
N GLU A 215 -21.31 7.39 -27.16
CA GLU A 215 -22.26 7.69 -28.24
C GLU A 215 -23.70 7.27 -27.88
N LYS A 216 -23.92 6.81 -26.64
CA LYS A 216 -25.21 6.29 -26.16
C LYS A 216 -25.78 7.15 -25.04
N ASP A 217 -25.01 7.33 -23.98
CA ASP A 217 -25.43 8.07 -22.79
C ASP A 217 -24.23 8.76 -22.13
N ALA A 218 -24.27 10.09 -22.13
CA ALA A 218 -23.23 10.93 -21.54
C ALA A 218 -23.13 10.80 -20.00
N LYS A 219 -24.20 10.36 -19.33
CA LYS A 219 -24.21 10.20 -17.86
C LYS A 219 -23.16 9.20 -17.38
N HIS A 220 -22.92 8.13 -18.13
CA HIS A 220 -21.89 7.14 -17.80
C HIS A 220 -20.49 7.74 -17.83
N LEU A 221 -20.25 8.70 -18.72
CA LEU A 221 -18.96 9.39 -18.86
C LEU A 221 -18.76 10.36 -17.71
N GLU A 222 -19.80 11.13 -17.37
CA GLU A 222 -19.80 12.03 -16.22
C GLU A 222 -19.58 11.26 -14.92
N TRP A 223 -20.29 10.16 -14.73
CA TRP A 223 -20.16 9.28 -13.57
C TRP A 223 -18.73 8.72 -13.43
N THR A 224 -18.15 8.23 -14.53
CA THR A 224 -16.76 7.74 -14.53
C THR A 224 -15.77 8.83 -14.13
N ARG A 225 -15.93 10.04 -14.69
CA ARG A 225 -15.07 11.19 -14.39
C ARG A 225 -15.25 11.72 -12.97
N ALA A 226 -16.47 11.66 -12.45
CA ALA A 226 -16.76 12.05 -11.07
C ALA A 226 -16.03 11.13 -10.09
N PHE A 227 -16.08 9.81 -10.31
CA PHE A 227 -15.37 8.86 -9.45
C PHE A 227 -13.85 8.98 -9.54
N THR A 228 -13.29 9.09 -10.75
CA THR A 228 -11.84 9.32 -10.88
C THR A 228 -11.42 10.69 -10.33
N GLY A 229 -12.32 11.66 -10.37
CA GLY A 229 -12.18 12.98 -9.74
C GLY A 229 -12.20 12.94 -8.21
N LEU A 230 -12.93 12.01 -7.59
CA LEU A 230 -12.87 11.70 -6.15
C LEU A 230 -11.49 11.15 -5.78
N LEU A 231 -10.99 10.16 -6.53
CA LEU A 231 -9.64 9.59 -6.28
C LEU A 231 -8.53 10.63 -6.48
N GLN A 232 -8.67 11.52 -7.46
CA GLN A 232 -7.76 12.64 -7.69
C GLN A 232 -7.80 13.64 -6.53
N GLY A 233 -8.99 14.00 -6.04
CA GLY A 233 -9.15 14.87 -4.86
C GLY A 233 -8.53 14.25 -3.61
N LEU A 234 -8.71 12.94 -3.41
CA LEU A 234 -8.08 12.21 -2.30
C LEU A 234 -6.55 12.27 -2.36
N LYS A 235 -5.97 12.10 -3.55
CA LYS A 235 -4.52 12.24 -3.75
C LYS A 235 -4.03 13.65 -3.42
N GLU A 236 -4.76 14.69 -3.83
CA GLU A 236 -4.42 16.09 -3.54
C GLU A 236 -4.46 16.37 -2.03
N TYR A 237 -5.54 15.92 -1.36
CA TYR A 237 -5.65 15.95 0.09
C TYR A 237 -4.48 15.25 0.79
N ILE A 238 -4.14 14.03 0.36
CA ILE A 238 -3.00 13.27 0.92
C ILE A 238 -1.68 14.02 0.71
N ALA A 239 -1.48 14.64 -0.45
CA ALA A 239 -0.25 15.37 -0.73
C ALA A 239 -0.05 16.56 0.22
N GLU A 240 -1.14 17.21 0.62
CA GLU A 240 -1.13 18.36 1.53
C GLU A 240 -1.03 17.98 3.01
N TYR A 241 -1.76 16.95 3.45
CA TYR A 241 -1.89 16.62 4.88
C TYR A 241 -1.13 15.36 5.33
N HIS A 242 -0.78 14.46 4.41
CA HIS A 242 -0.29 13.11 4.71
C HIS A 242 0.80 12.62 3.73
N THR A 243 1.72 13.50 3.35
CA THR A 243 2.65 13.28 2.23
C THR A 243 3.49 11.99 2.36
N THR A 244 3.90 11.63 3.58
CA THR A 244 4.76 10.47 3.87
C THR A 244 4.05 9.39 4.70
N GLY A 245 2.73 9.31 4.59
CA GLY A 245 1.87 8.42 5.38
C GLY A 245 0.92 9.19 6.30
N LEU A 246 0.00 8.45 6.91
CA LEU A 246 -0.95 9.01 7.88
C LEU A 246 -0.20 9.77 8.98
N SER A 247 -0.52 11.05 9.11
CA SER A 247 0.20 11.95 10.01
C SER A 247 -0.44 11.96 11.39
N TRP A 248 0.32 11.51 12.38
CA TRP A 248 -0.09 11.46 13.77
C TRP A 248 0.33 12.71 14.53
N ASN A 249 -0.42 13.08 15.56
CA ASN A 249 -0.09 14.21 16.41
C ASN A 249 0.94 13.78 17.48
N PRO A 250 2.21 14.24 17.41
CA PRO A 250 3.23 13.84 18.39
C PRO A 250 2.96 14.39 19.80
N LYS A 251 2.02 15.34 19.93
CA LYS A 251 1.55 15.90 21.21
C LYS A 251 0.12 15.45 21.55
N GLY A 252 -0.40 14.46 20.83
CA GLY A 252 -1.73 13.92 21.06
C GLY A 252 -1.81 13.09 22.35
N ILE A 253 -3.03 12.70 22.69
CA ILE A 253 -3.28 11.77 23.80
C ILE A 253 -3.11 10.31 23.35
N SER A 254 -3.04 9.37 24.30
CA SER A 254 -3.02 7.95 23.95
C SER A 254 -4.37 7.50 23.38
N LEU A 255 -4.38 6.47 22.51
CA LEU A 255 -5.64 5.95 21.94
C LEU A 255 -6.60 5.46 23.03
N SER A 256 -6.07 4.91 24.12
CA SER A 256 -6.83 4.46 25.28
C SER A 256 -7.50 5.61 26.03
N GLU A 257 -6.81 6.73 26.22
CA GLU A 257 -7.39 7.95 26.80
C GLU A 257 -8.44 8.57 25.87
N TYR A 258 -8.16 8.59 24.56
CA TYR A 258 -9.08 9.11 23.55
C TYR A 258 -10.42 8.34 23.53
N LYS A 259 -10.38 7.01 23.64
CA LYS A 259 -11.58 6.16 23.73
C LYS A 259 -12.33 6.28 25.07
N ALA A 260 -11.65 6.75 26.11
CA ALA A 260 -12.23 6.91 27.46
C ALA A 260 -12.94 8.26 27.64
N ILE A 261 -12.82 9.20 26.70
CA ILE A 261 -13.57 10.46 26.71
C ILE A 261 -15.00 10.14 26.22
N PRO A 262 -16.05 10.30 27.05
CA PRO A 262 -17.41 10.09 26.59
C PRO A 262 -17.75 11.14 25.52
N ALA A 263 -18.23 10.68 24.36
CA ALA A 263 -18.80 11.54 23.35
C ALA A 263 -20.03 12.25 23.94
N THR A 264 -19.92 13.54 24.25
CA THR A 264 -21.07 14.34 24.66
C THR A 264 -21.87 14.74 23.43
N ASP A 265 -23.04 14.13 23.25
CA ASP A 265 -24.10 14.62 22.38
C ASP A 265 -24.42 16.08 22.74
N GLY A 266 -24.04 17.03 21.88
CA GLY A 266 -24.32 18.45 22.07
C GLY A 266 -24.34 19.19 20.74
N ALA A 267 -25.51 19.74 20.38
CA ALA A 267 -25.74 20.55 19.19
C ALA A 267 -24.68 21.67 18.99
N PRO A 268 -24.39 22.07 17.74
CA PRO A 268 -23.30 23.00 17.45
C PRO A 268 -23.54 24.37 18.10
N PRO A 269 -22.53 24.99 18.76
CA PRO A 269 -22.66 26.32 19.32
C PRO A 269 -22.67 27.38 18.21
N PRO A 270 -23.36 28.52 18.40
CA PRO A 270 -23.46 29.57 17.39
C PRO A 270 -22.09 30.26 17.17
N PRO A 271 -21.80 30.71 15.93
CA PRO A 271 -20.51 31.31 15.59
C PRO A 271 -20.25 32.62 16.36
N PRO A 272 -19.02 32.86 16.84
CA PRO A 272 -18.68 34.09 17.55
C PRO A 272 -18.62 35.30 16.61
N PRO A 273 -18.93 36.51 17.09
CA PRO A 273 -18.95 37.72 16.28
C PRO A 273 -17.54 38.15 15.85
N PRO A 274 -17.37 38.72 14.64
CA PRO A 274 -16.06 39.11 14.13
C PRO A 274 -15.45 40.29 14.93
N PRO A 275 -14.12 40.29 15.18
CA PRO A 275 -13.46 41.35 15.92
C PRO A 275 -13.39 42.67 15.12
N PRO A 276 -13.35 43.84 15.79
CA PRO A 276 -13.36 45.15 15.13
C PRO A 276 -12.06 45.44 14.37
N ALA A 277 -12.17 46.06 13.21
CA ALA A 277 -11.04 46.45 12.36
C ALA A 277 -10.14 47.52 13.02
N PRO A 278 -8.80 47.38 12.97
CA PRO A 278 -7.88 48.46 13.31
C PRO A 278 -7.88 49.56 12.24
N GLY A 279 -7.92 50.82 12.67
CA GLY A 279 -7.86 52.01 11.81
C GLY A 279 -6.47 52.26 11.19
N PRO A 280 -6.37 53.12 10.15
CA PRO A 280 -5.15 53.28 9.37
C PRO A 280 -4.23 54.37 9.94
N ALA A 281 -2.92 54.13 9.88
CA ALA A 281 -1.86 55.13 10.06
C ALA A 281 -0.66 54.77 9.13
N PRO A 282 0.27 55.70 8.83
CA PRO A 282 0.42 56.26 7.50
C PRO A 282 1.58 55.66 6.69
N VAL A 283 1.47 55.83 5.37
CA VAL A 283 2.49 55.51 4.35
C VAL A 283 3.80 56.29 4.55
N GLN A 284 4.92 55.56 4.51
CA GLN A 284 6.21 56.07 4.05
C GLN A 284 6.81 55.09 3.03
N ALA A 285 7.24 55.66 1.91
CA ALA A 285 7.82 54.98 0.78
C ALA A 285 9.33 54.87 0.92
N SER A 286 9.88 53.68 0.66
CA SER A 286 11.17 53.51 -0.03
C SER A 286 11.47 52.02 -0.27
N GLY A 287 11.72 51.66 -1.53
CA GLY A 287 12.89 50.86 -1.88
C GLY A 287 12.79 49.34 -1.89
N SER A 288 12.43 48.81 -3.06
CA SER A 288 13.08 47.68 -3.75
C SER A 288 13.11 46.27 -3.12
N GLY A 289 12.31 45.38 -3.73
CA GLY A 289 12.82 44.11 -4.24
C GLY A 289 12.44 42.86 -3.45
N GLY A 290 11.45 42.11 -3.95
CA GLY A 290 11.25 40.71 -3.54
C GLY A 290 9.83 40.17 -3.73
N VAL A 291 9.71 39.14 -4.57
CA VAL A 291 8.66 38.09 -4.68
C VAL A 291 7.17 38.46 -4.80
N ALA A 292 6.75 39.69 -4.49
CA ALA A 292 5.37 40.16 -4.72
C ALA A 292 5.15 40.70 -6.16
N ALA A 293 6.22 40.99 -6.89
CA ALA A 293 6.14 41.40 -8.31
C ALA A 293 5.78 40.24 -9.25
N VAL A 294 6.05 38.99 -8.84
CA VAL A 294 5.85 37.80 -9.69
C VAL A 294 4.39 37.30 -9.67
N PHE A 295 3.61 37.62 -8.63
CA PHE A 295 2.19 37.27 -8.54
C PHE A 295 1.25 38.35 -9.11
N ALA A 296 1.70 39.59 -9.24
CA ALA A 296 0.97 40.64 -9.97
C ALA A 296 1.10 40.49 -11.50
N GLU A 297 2.17 39.83 -11.98
CA GLU A 297 2.41 39.60 -13.40
C GLU A 297 1.60 38.40 -13.96
N LEU A 298 1.11 37.51 -13.09
CA LEU A 298 0.28 36.36 -13.46
C LEU A 298 -1.21 36.67 -13.65
N ASN A 299 -1.69 37.86 -13.28
CA ASN A 299 -3.10 38.27 -13.43
C ASN A 299 -3.35 39.27 -14.57
N ARG A 300 -2.50 39.29 -15.61
CA ARG A 300 -2.75 40.05 -16.85
C ARG A 300 -3.50 39.22 -17.89
N GLY A 301 -4.78 38.98 -17.62
CA GLY A 301 -5.72 38.48 -18.65
C GLY A 301 -5.71 39.36 -19.91
N ALA A 302 -6.09 38.74 -21.04
CA ALA A 302 -6.29 39.29 -22.40
C ALA A 302 -5.16 40.09 -23.10
N ASP A 303 -4.15 40.62 -22.39
CA ASP A 303 -3.08 41.44 -22.99
C ASP A 303 -1.76 40.67 -23.29
N VAL A 304 -1.68 39.36 -23.01
CA VAL A 304 -0.49 38.50 -23.26
C VAL A 304 -0.23 38.22 -24.75
N THR A 305 -1.10 38.67 -25.67
CA THR A 305 -0.92 38.45 -27.12
C THR A 305 -0.17 39.56 -27.84
N LYS A 306 0.22 40.65 -27.16
CA LYS A 306 0.93 41.80 -27.78
C LYS A 306 2.45 41.63 -27.87
N GLY A 307 3.04 40.61 -27.22
CA GLY A 307 4.49 40.37 -27.16
C GLY A 307 5.03 39.28 -28.10
N LEU A 308 4.18 38.60 -28.87
CA LEU A 308 4.64 37.57 -29.81
C LEU A 308 5.13 38.23 -31.12
N ARG A 309 6.33 37.84 -31.58
CA ARG A 309 6.83 38.25 -32.90
C ARG A 309 5.79 37.86 -33.96
N LYS A 310 5.38 38.81 -34.80
CA LYS A 310 4.61 38.47 -36.00
C LYS A 310 5.54 37.72 -36.95
N VAL A 311 5.20 36.46 -37.23
CA VAL A 311 5.87 35.64 -38.22
C VAL A 311 5.63 36.27 -39.59
N GLU A 312 6.69 36.74 -40.22
CA GLU A 312 6.64 37.31 -41.56
C GLU A 312 6.27 36.24 -42.59
N LYS A 313 5.61 36.66 -43.68
CA LYS A 313 4.94 35.76 -44.63
C LYS A 313 5.92 34.81 -45.35
N SER A 314 7.22 35.11 -45.31
CA SER A 314 8.33 34.32 -45.84
C SER A 314 8.71 33.11 -44.98
N GLU A 315 8.30 33.05 -43.72
CA GLU A 315 8.62 31.98 -42.76
C GLU A 315 7.52 30.91 -42.65
N MET A 316 6.43 31.03 -43.43
CA MET A 316 5.37 30.02 -43.48
C MET A 316 5.63 28.98 -44.57
N THR A 317 5.87 27.73 -44.18
CA THR A 317 6.18 26.57 -45.06
C THR A 317 5.08 26.19 -46.07
N HIS A 318 3.90 26.81 -45.99
CA HIS A 318 2.81 26.65 -46.96
C HIS A 318 2.70 27.80 -47.98
N LYS A 319 3.51 28.86 -47.85
CA LYS A 319 3.51 30.04 -48.76
C LYS A 319 4.86 30.29 -49.43
N ASN A 320 5.93 29.62 -49.01
CA ASN A 320 7.26 29.72 -49.61
C ASN A 320 7.75 28.34 -50.09
N PRO A 321 7.58 28.00 -51.39
CA PRO A 321 7.97 26.71 -51.95
C PRO A 321 9.46 26.35 -51.82
N ALA A 322 10.35 27.35 -51.69
CA ALA A 322 11.81 27.15 -51.59
C ALA A 322 12.26 26.47 -50.28
N LEU A 323 11.42 26.46 -49.23
CA LEU A 323 11.74 25.81 -47.95
C LEU A 323 11.43 24.30 -47.92
N ARG A 324 10.99 23.72 -49.04
CA ARG A 324 10.72 22.28 -49.19
C ARG A 324 11.85 21.49 -49.87
N GLU A 325 12.90 22.15 -50.37
CA GLU A 325 13.85 21.51 -51.29
C GLU A 325 15.03 20.77 -50.64
N THR A 326 15.15 20.73 -49.31
CA THR A 326 16.23 19.98 -48.65
C THR A 326 15.68 18.90 -47.72
N SER A 327 15.37 17.74 -48.28
CA SER A 327 15.92 16.47 -47.79
C SER A 327 15.53 15.33 -48.74
N THR A 328 16.45 15.02 -49.65
CA THR A 328 16.44 13.84 -50.51
C THR A 328 16.56 12.56 -49.67
N VAL A 329 15.65 11.60 -49.84
CA VAL A 329 15.82 10.19 -49.43
C VAL A 329 15.73 9.32 -50.69
N PRO A 330 16.68 8.42 -50.97
CA PRO A 330 16.66 7.60 -52.18
C PRO A 330 15.49 6.61 -52.22
N SER A 331 14.84 6.54 -53.37
CA SER A 331 13.75 5.63 -53.73
C SER A 331 14.30 4.30 -54.26
N ASN A 332 13.75 3.17 -53.82
CA ASN A 332 13.61 2.01 -54.70
C ASN A 332 12.40 1.11 -54.34
N THR A 333 11.44 1.07 -55.27
CA THR A 333 10.59 -0.06 -55.74
C THR A 333 9.86 -0.98 -54.75
N SER A 334 8.53 -1.04 -54.88
CA SER A 334 7.53 -1.96 -54.27
C SER A 334 7.08 -3.06 -55.27
N PRO A 335 6.22 -4.08 -54.93
CA PRO A 335 5.95 -4.87 -53.70
C PRO A 335 5.87 -6.42 -53.98
N PRO A 336 5.49 -7.34 -53.03
CA PRO A 336 4.07 -7.61 -52.73
C PRO A 336 3.70 -8.00 -51.26
N LEU A 337 2.42 -7.70 -50.94
CA LEU A 337 1.45 -8.25 -49.98
C LEU A 337 1.84 -8.88 -48.62
N SER A 338 1.06 -8.45 -47.62
CA SER A 338 0.65 -9.11 -46.35
C SER A 338 1.45 -8.80 -45.06
N LYS A 339 0.88 -7.92 -44.20
CA LYS A 339 0.59 -8.12 -42.76
C LYS A 339 0.15 -6.79 -42.10
N LYS A 340 -0.79 -6.89 -41.16
CA LYS A 340 -1.43 -5.78 -40.40
C LYS A 340 -0.41 -4.87 -39.71
N PRO A 341 -0.65 -3.54 -39.58
CA PRO A 341 0.23 -2.67 -38.81
C PRO A 341 0.02 -2.86 -37.30
N THR A 342 1.05 -3.37 -36.63
CA THR A 342 1.22 -3.31 -35.18
C THR A 342 1.42 -1.85 -34.76
N LYS A 343 0.66 -1.39 -33.76
CA LYS A 343 0.87 -0.07 -33.13
C LYS A 343 2.32 0.02 -32.61
N PRO A 344 3.07 1.11 -32.87
CA PRO A 344 4.35 1.32 -32.22
C PRO A 344 4.14 1.46 -30.71
N ALA A 345 4.82 0.62 -29.93
CA ALA A 345 4.85 0.71 -28.49
C ALA A 345 5.51 2.04 -28.08
N LYS A 346 4.89 2.73 -27.13
CA LYS A 346 5.35 4.01 -26.56
C LYS A 346 6.76 3.80 -25.96
N PRO A 347 7.75 4.68 -26.22
CA PRO A 347 9.09 4.51 -25.67
C PRO A 347 9.08 4.62 -24.14
N GLN A 348 9.77 3.68 -23.48
CA GLN A 348 9.86 3.47 -22.03
C GLN A 348 10.57 4.61 -21.25
N SER A 349 10.93 5.73 -21.89
CA SER A 349 11.79 6.76 -21.27
C SER A 349 11.04 7.81 -20.43
N LEU A 350 9.75 7.63 -20.13
CA LEU A 350 8.95 8.56 -19.32
C LEU A 350 8.36 7.90 -18.05
N SER A 351 9.03 6.88 -17.51
CA SER A 351 8.77 6.43 -16.14
C SER A 351 9.59 7.29 -15.19
N THR A 352 8.93 8.07 -14.33
CA THR A 352 9.57 8.80 -13.23
C THR A 352 10.33 7.78 -12.36
N LYS A 353 11.66 7.72 -12.48
CA LYS A 353 12.48 6.75 -11.74
C LYS A 353 12.44 7.11 -10.25
N LYS A 354 11.99 6.17 -9.41
CA LYS A 354 12.20 6.24 -7.95
C LYS A 354 13.72 6.26 -7.67
N PRO A 355 14.19 6.95 -6.63
CA PRO A 355 15.62 7.05 -6.37
C PRO A 355 16.19 5.67 -6.08
N ALA A 356 17.32 5.35 -6.71
CA ALA A 356 18.08 4.14 -6.44
C ALA A 356 18.51 4.14 -4.96
N LYS A 357 18.31 3.03 -4.28
CA LYS A 357 18.68 2.85 -2.87
C LYS A 357 19.65 1.69 -2.76
N PHE A 358 20.73 1.91 -2.02
CA PHE A 358 21.71 0.90 -1.66
C PHE A 358 22.20 1.24 -0.26
N ALA A 359 21.58 0.64 0.75
CA ALA A 359 21.87 0.97 2.14
C ALA A 359 21.65 -0.24 3.05
N LEU A 360 22.43 -0.30 4.13
CA LEU A 360 22.19 -1.21 5.24
C LEU A 360 21.27 -0.54 6.26
N GLU A 361 20.08 -1.09 6.45
CA GLU A 361 19.08 -0.63 7.42
C GLU A 361 18.94 -1.65 8.53
N GLY A 362 19.58 -1.39 9.67
CA GLY A 362 19.73 -2.37 10.74
C GLY A 362 20.53 -3.57 10.25
N ASN A 363 19.88 -4.74 10.20
CA ASN A 363 20.48 -5.99 9.69
C ASN A 363 20.02 -6.33 8.26
N LYS A 364 19.40 -5.39 7.54
CA LYS A 364 18.85 -5.66 6.20
C LYS A 364 19.52 -4.78 5.16
N TRP A 365 20.16 -5.39 4.16
CA TRP A 365 20.61 -4.66 3.00
C TRP A 365 19.44 -4.42 2.06
N VAL A 366 19.18 -3.15 1.79
CA VAL A 366 18.07 -2.68 0.95
C VAL A 366 18.64 -2.12 -0.34
N ILE A 367 18.43 -2.89 -1.42
CA ILE A 367 18.89 -2.59 -2.78
C ILE A 367 17.65 -2.38 -3.65
N GLU A 368 17.30 -1.13 -3.95
CA GLU A 368 16.05 -0.83 -4.66
C GLU A 368 16.27 0.05 -5.88
N TYR A 369 15.46 -0.18 -6.91
CA TYR A 369 15.38 0.66 -8.12
C TYR A 369 16.72 0.91 -8.84
N GLN A 370 17.67 -0.02 -8.68
CA GLN A 370 18.94 -0.01 -9.40
C GLN A 370 18.66 -0.32 -10.87
N GLU A 371 19.20 0.47 -11.80
CA GLU A 371 18.98 0.26 -13.23
C GLU A 371 20.30 0.35 -14.00
N ASN A 372 20.65 -0.71 -14.73
CA ASN A 372 21.88 -0.81 -15.53
C ASN A 372 23.17 -0.75 -14.71
N GLU A 373 23.17 -1.33 -13.51
CA GLU A 373 24.34 -1.39 -12.64
C GLU A 373 24.96 -2.80 -12.66
N PRO A 374 26.08 -3.02 -13.38
CA PRO A 374 26.60 -4.37 -13.62
C PRO A 374 27.48 -4.95 -12.50
N GLY A 375 27.60 -4.28 -11.34
CA GLY A 375 28.56 -4.70 -10.31
C GLY A 375 28.35 -4.11 -8.93
N LEU A 376 27.10 -4.01 -8.46
CA LEU A 376 26.83 -3.60 -7.08
C LEU A 376 27.37 -4.66 -6.12
N MET A 377 28.23 -4.26 -5.19
CA MET A 377 28.89 -5.19 -4.28
C MET A 377 28.49 -4.91 -2.84
N VAL A 378 27.98 -5.95 -2.17
CA VAL A 378 27.84 -5.97 -0.72
C VAL A 378 29.10 -6.63 -0.16
N GLU A 379 30.04 -5.79 0.29
CA GLU A 379 31.27 -6.26 0.94
C GLU A 379 31.00 -6.61 2.41
N ASN A 380 31.62 -7.70 2.88
CA ASN A 380 31.53 -8.17 4.27
C ASN A 380 30.10 -8.39 4.78
N ALA A 381 29.27 -9.08 4.00
CA ALA A 381 27.92 -9.43 4.44
C ALA A 381 27.96 -10.40 5.63
N GLU A 382 27.24 -10.06 6.70
CA GLU A 382 27.25 -10.86 7.94
C GLU A 382 26.15 -11.92 7.96
N ILE A 383 26.40 -12.97 8.76
CA ILE A 383 25.52 -14.14 8.91
C ILE A 383 24.12 -13.79 9.44
N SER A 384 23.99 -12.68 10.16
CA SER A 384 22.72 -12.15 10.69
C SER A 384 21.94 -11.34 9.66
N GLN A 385 22.57 -10.93 8.55
CA GLN A 385 22.02 -9.97 7.62
C GLN A 385 21.13 -10.63 6.56
N VAL A 386 20.12 -9.89 6.11
CA VAL A 386 19.23 -10.30 5.01
C VAL A 386 19.39 -9.32 3.86
N ILE A 387 19.59 -9.83 2.65
CA ILE A 387 19.70 -9.00 1.44
C ILE A 387 18.34 -8.95 0.76
N THR A 388 17.86 -7.74 0.43
CA THR A 388 16.60 -7.55 -0.29
C THR A 388 16.80 -6.66 -1.50
N LEU A 389 16.48 -7.21 -2.66
CA LEU A 389 16.47 -6.53 -3.94
C LEU A 389 15.01 -6.26 -4.33
N TYR A 390 14.69 -5.00 -4.64
CA TYR A 390 13.35 -4.62 -5.09
C TYR A 390 13.37 -3.73 -6.32
N GLY A 391 12.66 -4.12 -7.38
CA GLY A 391 12.49 -3.24 -8.54
C GLY A 391 13.76 -2.95 -9.34
N CYS A 392 14.82 -3.75 -9.17
CA CYS A 392 16.07 -3.60 -9.90
C CYS A 392 15.90 -4.06 -11.36
N LYS A 393 16.58 -3.40 -12.30
CA LYS A 393 16.54 -3.76 -13.72
C LYS A 393 17.93 -3.82 -14.32
N ASN A 394 18.22 -4.88 -15.09
CA ASN A 394 19.50 -5.04 -15.78
C ASN A 394 20.70 -4.80 -14.83
N THR A 395 20.65 -5.42 -13.65
CA THR A 395 21.56 -5.13 -12.54
C THR A 395 22.18 -6.42 -12.03
N THR A 396 23.47 -6.38 -11.72
CA THR A 396 24.19 -7.50 -11.11
C THR A 396 24.60 -7.11 -9.69
N VAL A 397 24.24 -7.94 -8.72
CA VAL A 397 24.61 -7.78 -7.32
C VAL A 397 25.51 -8.93 -6.90
N VAL A 398 26.66 -8.60 -6.34
CA VAL A 398 27.63 -9.55 -5.79
C VAL A 398 27.63 -9.43 -4.27
N ILE A 399 27.23 -10.51 -3.59
CA ILE A 399 27.14 -10.61 -2.14
C ILE A 399 28.32 -11.45 -1.67
N LYS A 400 29.32 -10.80 -1.07
CA LYS A 400 30.49 -11.48 -0.52
C LYS A 400 30.25 -11.82 0.94
N GLY A 401 30.31 -13.11 1.26
CA GLY A 401 30.14 -13.62 2.61
C GLY A 401 28.86 -14.45 2.78
N LYS A 402 28.62 -14.88 4.02
CA LYS A 402 27.49 -15.72 4.37
C LYS A 402 26.38 -14.86 4.97
N VAL A 403 25.18 -14.93 4.40
CA VAL A 403 24.01 -14.16 4.84
C VAL A 403 22.89 -15.06 5.34
N ASN A 404 21.97 -14.49 6.11
CA ASN A 404 20.81 -15.24 6.58
C ASN A 404 19.89 -15.60 5.41
N GLY A 405 19.56 -14.64 4.55
CA GLY A 405 18.61 -14.83 3.45
C GLY A 405 18.79 -13.82 2.34
N VAL A 406 18.34 -14.19 1.14
CA VAL A 406 18.32 -13.30 -0.04
C VAL A 406 16.92 -13.27 -0.61
N THR A 407 16.37 -12.07 -0.80
CA THR A 407 15.01 -11.85 -1.30
C THR A 407 15.05 -10.96 -2.53
N ILE A 408 14.49 -11.42 -3.65
CA ILE A 408 14.46 -10.72 -4.94
C ILE A 408 13.00 -10.53 -5.34
N VAL A 409 12.54 -9.28 -5.42
CA VAL A 409 11.12 -8.98 -5.67
C VAL A 409 10.97 -7.94 -6.77
N ASN A 410 10.11 -8.22 -7.76
CA ASN A 410 9.81 -7.31 -8.85
C ASN A 410 11.06 -6.84 -9.64
N CYS A 411 12.10 -7.67 -9.72
CA CYS A 411 13.33 -7.37 -10.43
C CYS A 411 13.29 -7.94 -11.87
N ILE A 412 13.93 -7.26 -12.83
CA ILE A 412 13.91 -7.67 -14.25
C ILE A 412 15.34 -7.76 -14.78
N LYS A 413 15.73 -8.88 -15.39
CA LYS A 413 17.11 -9.13 -15.85
C LYS A 413 18.14 -8.85 -14.74
N THR A 414 17.88 -9.37 -13.55
CA THR A 414 18.75 -9.13 -12.38
C THR A 414 19.52 -10.38 -12.06
N SER A 415 20.83 -10.24 -11.92
CA SER A 415 21.75 -11.32 -11.58
C SER A 415 22.24 -11.16 -10.15
N VAL A 416 22.19 -12.22 -9.36
CA VAL A 416 22.69 -12.24 -7.99
C VAL A 416 23.71 -13.34 -7.83
N LEU A 417 24.94 -12.94 -7.51
CA LEU A 417 26.01 -13.85 -7.10
C LEU A 417 26.10 -13.80 -5.57
N VAL A 418 25.88 -14.93 -4.91
CA VAL A 418 25.97 -15.05 -3.45
C VAL A 418 26.89 -16.20 -3.10
N ASP A 419 27.66 -16.02 -2.02
CA ASP A 419 28.47 -17.11 -1.51
C ASP A 419 27.60 -18.14 -0.78
N SER A 420 27.16 -17.85 0.44
CA SER A 420 26.35 -18.81 1.22
C SER A 420 25.13 -18.16 1.85
N VAL A 421 24.04 -18.92 1.94
CA VAL A 421 22.77 -18.51 2.51
C VAL A 421 22.33 -19.51 3.56
N ILE A 422 21.95 -19.05 4.76
CA ILE A 422 21.58 -19.95 5.86
C ILE A 422 20.16 -20.46 5.75
N SER A 423 19.22 -19.58 5.40
CA SER A 423 17.79 -19.89 5.43
C SER A 423 17.30 -20.22 4.03
N SER A 424 17.05 -19.21 3.21
CA SER A 424 16.53 -19.39 1.87
C SER A 424 16.91 -18.25 0.92
N VAL A 425 16.87 -18.59 -0.37
CA VAL A 425 16.83 -17.61 -1.45
C VAL A 425 15.40 -17.57 -1.98
N SER A 426 14.75 -16.41 -1.96
CA SER A 426 13.36 -16.26 -2.40
C SER A 426 13.29 -15.27 -3.57
N VAL A 427 12.63 -15.68 -4.65
CA VAL A 427 12.40 -14.86 -5.85
C VAL A 427 10.91 -14.77 -6.11
N THR A 428 10.38 -13.56 -6.17
CA THR A 428 8.96 -13.31 -6.36
C THR A 428 8.73 -12.27 -7.43
N ALA A 429 7.82 -12.52 -8.36
CA ALA A 429 7.40 -11.58 -9.40
C ALA A 429 8.57 -10.96 -10.19
N SER A 430 9.67 -11.69 -10.40
CA SER A 430 10.92 -11.14 -10.93
C SER A 430 11.31 -11.78 -12.27
N PRO A 431 10.66 -11.41 -13.38
CA PRO A 431 10.87 -12.08 -14.67
C PRO A 431 12.29 -11.87 -15.17
N SER A 432 12.92 -12.95 -15.63
CA SER A 432 14.33 -12.98 -16.04
C SER A 432 15.28 -12.68 -14.89
N PHE A 433 15.74 -13.72 -14.22
CA PHE A 433 16.75 -13.62 -13.17
C PHE A 433 17.86 -14.65 -13.37
N VAL A 434 19.03 -14.35 -12.82
CA VAL A 434 20.13 -15.31 -12.69
C VAL A 434 20.55 -15.35 -11.24
N ILE A 435 20.60 -16.53 -10.64
CA ILE A 435 21.19 -16.73 -9.31
C ILE A 435 22.38 -17.64 -9.46
N GLN A 436 23.51 -17.26 -8.85
CA GLN A 436 24.67 -18.12 -8.72
C GLN A 436 25.06 -18.24 -7.25
N ILE A 437 25.11 -19.47 -6.75
CA ILE A 437 25.46 -19.80 -5.37
C ILE A 437 26.80 -20.53 -5.38
N THR A 438 27.86 -19.89 -4.89
CA THR A 438 29.22 -20.49 -4.88
C THR A 438 29.48 -21.36 -3.66
N GLY A 439 28.80 -21.07 -2.55
CA GLY A 439 28.81 -21.85 -1.31
C GLY A 439 27.57 -22.73 -1.22
N SER A 440 26.80 -22.62 -0.14
CA SER A 440 25.61 -23.47 0.10
C SER A 440 24.34 -22.66 0.40
N ALA A 441 23.19 -23.26 0.08
CA ALA A 441 21.86 -22.77 0.46
C ALA A 441 20.92 -23.97 0.69
N PRO A 442 20.13 -23.99 1.77
CA PRO A 442 19.20 -25.11 2.01
C PRO A 442 17.98 -25.11 1.09
N THR A 443 17.43 -23.93 0.78
CA THR A 443 16.17 -23.82 0.05
C THR A 443 16.18 -22.64 -0.92
N ILE A 444 15.62 -22.84 -2.11
CA ILE A 444 15.31 -21.81 -3.09
C ILE A 444 13.81 -21.81 -3.35
N GLN A 445 13.16 -20.66 -3.19
CA GLN A 445 11.73 -20.49 -3.38
C GLN A 445 11.48 -19.54 -4.55
N LEU A 446 10.74 -20.01 -5.55
CA LEU A 446 10.37 -19.23 -6.72
C LEU A 446 8.84 -19.09 -6.76
N ASP A 447 8.35 -17.87 -6.83
CA ASP A 447 6.93 -17.56 -6.97
C ASP A 447 6.68 -16.56 -8.10
N SER A 448 5.72 -16.86 -8.96
CA SER A 448 5.19 -15.93 -9.97
C SER A 448 6.30 -15.35 -10.86
N THR A 449 7.26 -16.18 -11.25
CA THR A 449 8.47 -15.76 -11.96
C THR A 449 8.74 -16.62 -13.18
N ASP A 450 9.15 -15.98 -14.28
CA ASP A 450 9.40 -16.64 -15.56
C ASP A 450 10.87 -16.48 -16.01
N SER A 451 11.39 -17.46 -16.74
CA SER A 451 12.73 -17.43 -17.37
C SER A 451 13.89 -17.24 -16.38
N GLY A 452 14.05 -18.16 -15.44
CA GLY A 452 15.08 -18.11 -14.40
C GLY A 452 16.23 -19.08 -14.63
N GLN A 453 17.47 -18.64 -14.41
CA GLN A 453 18.65 -19.51 -14.41
C GLN A 453 19.26 -19.60 -13.01
N ILE A 454 19.51 -20.80 -12.52
CA ILE A 454 20.13 -21.04 -11.22
C ILE A 454 21.42 -21.85 -11.40
N TYR A 455 22.55 -21.30 -10.98
CA TYR A 455 23.84 -21.98 -10.96
C TYR A 455 24.17 -22.42 -9.53
N LEU A 456 24.38 -23.72 -9.35
CA LEU A 456 24.69 -24.31 -8.05
C LEU A 456 26.16 -24.74 -7.98
N SER A 457 26.80 -24.57 -6.83
CA SER A 457 28.12 -25.13 -6.58
C SER A 457 28.06 -26.60 -6.19
N LYS A 458 29.23 -27.27 -6.13
CA LYS A 458 29.37 -28.63 -5.60
C LYS A 458 28.91 -28.75 -4.13
N ASN A 459 28.90 -27.64 -3.38
CA ASN A 459 28.48 -27.58 -1.99
C ASN A 459 26.96 -27.34 -1.81
N CYS A 460 26.22 -27.14 -2.91
CA CYS A 460 24.80 -26.77 -2.90
C CYS A 460 23.89 -27.84 -3.55
N LEU A 461 24.36 -29.08 -3.68
CA LEU A 461 23.62 -30.16 -4.36
C LEU A 461 22.42 -30.70 -3.55
N GLY A 462 22.38 -30.45 -2.25
CA GLY A 462 21.26 -30.84 -1.37
C GLY A 462 20.15 -29.78 -1.24
N VAL A 463 20.12 -28.78 -2.11
CA VAL A 463 19.15 -27.68 -2.05
C VAL A 463 17.74 -28.13 -2.45
N GLU A 464 16.74 -27.71 -1.69
CA GLU A 464 15.33 -27.87 -2.07
C GLU A 464 14.86 -26.68 -2.90
N ILE A 465 14.33 -26.94 -4.10
CA ILE A 465 13.78 -25.89 -4.97
C ILE A 465 12.27 -26.02 -5.01
N ILE A 466 11.57 -25.00 -4.51
CA ILE A 466 10.11 -24.93 -4.46
C ILE A 466 9.67 -23.90 -5.49
N THR A 467 8.75 -24.28 -6.38
CA THR A 467 8.23 -23.42 -7.45
C THR A 467 6.72 -23.29 -7.35
N ALA A 468 6.21 -22.07 -7.57
CA ALA A 468 4.79 -21.77 -7.62
C ALA A 468 4.53 -20.77 -8.75
N LYS A 469 3.70 -21.15 -9.73
CA LYS A 469 3.37 -20.27 -10.88
C LYS A 469 4.63 -19.75 -11.59
N CYS A 470 5.60 -20.63 -11.82
CA CYS A 470 6.83 -20.31 -12.55
C CYS A 470 6.86 -21.02 -13.90
N SER A 471 7.53 -20.43 -14.88
CA SER A 471 7.77 -21.04 -16.19
C SER A 471 9.21 -20.89 -16.65
N ALA A 472 9.70 -21.82 -17.46
CA ALA A 472 11.06 -21.81 -18.02
C ALA A 472 12.16 -21.60 -16.97
N ILE A 473 12.15 -22.39 -15.90
CA ILE A 473 13.22 -22.38 -14.87
C ILE A 473 14.24 -23.47 -15.19
N ASN A 474 15.50 -23.10 -15.24
CA ASN A 474 16.62 -23.97 -15.53
C ASN A 474 17.64 -23.96 -14.38
N VAL A 475 18.16 -25.14 -14.04
CA VAL A 475 19.14 -25.33 -12.99
C VAL A 475 20.41 -25.93 -13.59
N SER A 476 21.49 -25.18 -13.50
CA SER A 476 22.84 -25.56 -13.92
C SER A 476 23.57 -26.22 -12.76
N LEU A 477 23.83 -27.52 -12.91
CA LEU A 477 24.55 -28.34 -11.94
C LEU A 477 26.00 -28.53 -12.38
N PRO A 478 26.98 -28.49 -11.45
CA PRO A 478 28.37 -28.70 -11.81
C PRO A 478 28.60 -30.15 -12.22
N VAL A 479 29.38 -30.36 -13.29
CA VAL A 479 29.72 -31.72 -13.77
C VAL A 479 30.80 -32.33 -12.87
N GLU A 480 30.59 -33.59 -12.47
CA GLU A 480 31.56 -34.32 -11.65
C GLU A 480 32.81 -34.69 -12.48
N GLY A 481 34.00 -34.38 -11.96
CA GLY A 481 35.27 -34.68 -12.62
C GLY A 481 35.79 -33.62 -13.61
N GLU A 482 35.01 -32.57 -13.89
CA GLU A 482 35.44 -31.45 -14.74
C GLU A 482 35.89 -30.23 -13.93
N GLU A 483 36.54 -29.28 -14.63
CA GLU A 483 37.02 -28.01 -14.06
C GLU A 483 35.86 -27.16 -13.50
N GLU A 484 36.14 -26.32 -12.50
CA GLU A 484 35.14 -25.37 -11.99
C GLU A 484 34.67 -24.43 -13.09
N GLY A 485 33.36 -24.43 -13.36
CA GLY A 485 32.74 -23.58 -14.37
C GLY A 485 32.04 -24.36 -15.50
N VAL A 486 32.18 -25.68 -15.56
CA VAL A 486 31.37 -26.50 -16.47
C VAL A 486 30.08 -26.96 -15.79
N PHE A 487 28.95 -26.61 -16.40
CA PHE A 487 27.62 -26.92 -15.88
C PHE A 487 26.78 -27.68 -16.89
N GLU A 488 26.02 -28.65 -16.38
CA GLU A 488 24.94 -29.31 -17.08
C GLU A 488 23.61 -28.62 -16.72
N GLU A 489 22.89 -28.13 -17.72
CA GLU A 489 21.59 -27.48 -17.53
C GLU A 489 20.46 -28.49 -17.46
N LYS A 490 19.61 -28.38 -16.43
CA LYS A 490 18.43 -29.22 -16.22
C LYS A 490 17.19 -28.36 -16.05
N PRO A 491 16.18 -28.48 -16.92
CA PRO A 491 14.93 -27.74 -16.77
C PRO A 491 14.11 -28.28 -15.60
N ILE A 492 13.47 -27.40 -14.84
CA ILE A 492 12.44 -27.78 -13.88
C ILE A 492 11.14 -28.05 -14.64
N PRO A 493 10.50 -29.22 -14.46
CA PRO A 493 9.23 -29.49 -15.10
C PRO A 493 8.12 -28.54 -14.66
N GLU A 494 7.44 -27.93 -15.62
CA GLU A 494 6.37 -26.94 -15.36
C GLU A 494 4.95 -27.49 -15.57
N MET A 495 4.80 -28.58 -16.34
CA MET A 495 3.50 -29.17 -16.64
C MET A 495 3.18 -30.29 -15.65
N LEU A 496 2.17 -30.06 -14.80
CA LEU A 496 1.63 -31.05 -13.89
C LEU A 496 0.38 -31.69 -14.48
N ARG A 497 0.30 -33.02 -14.47
CA ARG A 497 -0.92 -33.77 -14.78
C ARG A 497 -1.55 -34.22 -13.49
N THR A 498 -2.78 -33.78 -13.29
CA THR A 498 -3.64 -34.28 -12.22
C THR A 498 -4.70 -35.21 -12.79
N THR A 499 -4.76 -36.44 -12.31
CA THR A 499 -5.81 -37.40 -12.65
C THR A 499 -6.71 -37.65 -11.45
N VAL A 500 -7.99 -37.92 -11.72
CA VAL A 500 -8.95 -38.35 -10.70
C VAL A 500 -8.93 -39.87 -10.68
N HIS A 501 -8.43 -40.46 -9.59
CA HIS A 501 -8.38 -41.91 -9.41
C HIS A 501 -9.09 -42.29 -8.11
N ASN A 502 -10.16 -43.09 -8.21
CA ASN A 502 -11.00 -43.50 -7.07
C ASN A 502 -11.48 -42.32 -6.21
N GLY A 503 -11.81 -41.18 -6.82
CA GLY A 503 -12.26 -39.96 -6.13
C GLY A 503 -11.15 -39.15 -5.46
N ALA A 504 -9.88 -39.57 -5.57
CA ALA A 504 -8.72 -38.81 -5.11
C ALA A 504 -8.01 -38.11 -6.30
N LEU A 505 -7.45 -36.94 -6.04
CA LEU A 505 -6.58 -36.24 -6.99
C LEU A 505 -5.15 -36.76 -6.85
N VAL A 506 -4.58 -37.26 -7.94
CA VAL A 506 -3.18 -37.69 -8.01
C VAL A 506 -2.46 -36.78 -9.00
N THR A 507 -1.47 -36.04 -8.53
CA THR A 507 -0.70 -35.10 -9.35
C THR A 507 0.71 -35.65 -9.57
N GLY A 508 1.13 -35.70 -10.84
CA GLY A 508 2.49 -36.01 -11.24
C GLY A 508 2.99 -35.01 -12.27
N VAL A 509 4.29 -35.01 -12.52
CA VAL A 509 4.90 -34.24 -13.60
C VAL A 509 4.61 -34.92 -14.94
N VAL A 510 4.36 -34.12 -15.99
CA VAL A 510 4.36 -34.65 -17.36
C VAL A 510 5.77 -34.58 -17.91
N GLU A 511 6.40 -35.73 -18.05
CA GLU A 511 7.66 -35.86 -18.77
C GLU A 511 7.40 -35.76 -20.28
N HIS A 512 8.10 -34.85 -20.96
CA HIS A 512 8.33 -34.93 -22.39
C HIS A 512 9.75 -35.48 -22.55
N THR A 513 9.88 -36.79 -22.67
CA THR A 513 11.13 -37.40 -23.15
C THR A 513 11.20 -37.09 -24.65
N GLY A 514 11.98 -36.08 -25.00
CA GLY A 514 12.39 -35.76 -26.37
C GLY A 514 13.88 -36.02 -26.53
#